data_AF-A0A928BM35-F1
#
_entry.id   AF-A0A928BM35-F1
#
_cell.length_a   1.000
_cell.length_b   1.000
_cell.length_c   1.000
_cell.angle_alpha   90.00
_cell.angle_beta   90.00
_cell.angle_gamma   90.00
#
_symmetry.space_group_name_H-M   'P 1'
#
loop_
_entity.id
_entity.type
_entity.pdbx_description
1 polymer ?
#
loop_
_entity_poly.entity_id
_entity_poly.type
_entity_poly.pdbx_seq_one_letter_code
_entity_poly.pdbx_strand_id
1 'polypeptide(L)'
;FQAAKPGIPLIFIKTLYREKRNFNPEYEAREQAKMDMADSLMTIAVQKYPNVYWIETTNTVDGTHEWTADGSHPAGYGYHLMAKSLREPLEAIISRCLDSARHDN
;
A
#
# COMPACT_ATOMS: atom_id res chain seq x y z
N PHE A 1 -2.98 2.15 -18.51
CA PHE A 1 -4.17 1.44 -17.97
C PHE A 1 -5.42 2.30 -18.06
N GLN A 2 -5.47 3.48 -17.43
CA GLN A 2 -6.67 4.35 -17.41
C GLN A 2 -7.33 4.58 -18.77
N ALA A 3 -6.55 4.91 -19.81
CA ALA A 3 -7.09 5.10 -21.17
C ALA A 3 -7.76 3.83 -21.75
N ALA A 4 -7.29 2.64 -21.38
CA ALA A 4 -7.82 1.37 -21.86
C ALA A 4 -8.96 0.81 -20.97
N LYS A 5 -9.07 1.29 -19.73
CA LYS A 5 -10.02 0.84 -18.71
C LYS A 5 -10.53 2.05 -17.90
N PRO A 6 -11.26 2.98 -18.54
CA PRO A 6 -11.75 4.17 -17.87
C PRO A 6 -12.75 3.80 -16.78
N GLY A 7 -12.77 4.58 -15.68
CA GLY A 7 -13.73 4.40 -14.58
C GLY A 7 -13.44 3.23 -13.63
N ILE A 8 -12.56 2.29 -13.98
CA ILE A 8 -12.20 1.19 -13.07
C ILE A 8 -11.29 1.71 -11.95
N PRO A 9 -11.64 1.51 -10.66
CA PRO A 9 -10.76 1.83 -9.54
C PRO A 9 -9.38 1.16 -9.66
N LEU A 10 -8.31 1.95 -9.53
CA LEU A 10 -6.94 1.47 -9.42
C LEU A 10 -6.42 1.73 -8.01
N ILE A 11 -6.21 0.67 -7.25
CA ILE A 11 -5.68 0.76 -5.88
C ILE A 11 -4.22 0.33 -5.90
N PHE A 12 -3.33 1.25 -5.55
CA PHE A 12 -1.92 0.96 -5.33
C PHE A 12 -1.66 0.86 -3.83
N ILE A 13 -0.83 -0.10 -3.43
CA ILE A 13 -0.48 -0.36 -2.05
C ILE A 13 1.02 -0.13 -1.90
N LYS A 14 1.42 0.65 -0.90
CA LYS A 14 2.83 0.88 -0.57
C LYS A 14 3.51 -0.43 -0.22
N THR A 15 4.78 -0.56 -0.63
CA THR A 15 5.56 -1.73 -0.26
C THR A 15 5.76 -1.80 1.26
N LEU A 16 5.86 -3.01 1.77
CA LEU A 16 6.03 -3.29 3.19
C LEU A 16 7.41 -2.80 3.67
N TYR A 17 7.50 -2.37 4.93
CA TYR A 17 8.80 -2.15 5.56
C TYR A 17 9.55 -3.48 5.69
N ARG A 18 10.66 -3.70 4.99
CA ARG A 18 11.37 -4.99 5.06
C ARG A 18 12.26 -5.08 6.30
N GLU A 19 12.06 -6.05 7.18
CA GLU A 19 12.85 -6.21 8.42
C GLU A 19 14.37 -6.40 8.18
N LYS A 20 14.78 -6.82 6.99
CA LYS A 20 16.19 -6.84 6.57
C LYS A 20 16.87 -5.47 6.69
N ARG A 21 16.09 -4.39 6.69
CA ARG A 21 16.53 -3.00 6.85
C ARG A 21 17.17 -2.72 8.21
N ASN A 22 16.68 -3.33 9.29
CA ASN A 22 17.04 -2.98 10.68
C ASN A 22 18.54 -2.95 10.96
N PHE A 23 19.31 -3.84 10.34
CA PHE A 23 20.75 -3.97 10.55
C PHE A 23 21.56 -3.91 9.26
N ASN A 24 20.96 -3.41 8.17
CA ASN A 24 21.62 -3.28 6.88
C ASN A 24 21.41 -1.87 6.31
N PRO A 25 22.32 -0.92 6.62
CA PRO A 25 22.19 0.48 6.20
C PRO A 25 22.12 0.68 4.68
N GLU A 26 22.83 -0.16 3.91
CA GLU A 26 22.78 -0.10 2.45
C GLU A 26 21.42 -0.53 1.92
N TYR A 27 20.83 -1.59 2.51
CA TYR A 27 19.51 -2.06 2.15
C TYR A 27 18.41 -1.07 2.59
N GLU A 28 18.56 -0.49 3.78
CA GLU A 28 17.73 0.60 4.29
C GLU A 28 17.66 1.76 3.31
N ALA A 29 18.81 2.30 2.90
CA ALA A 29 18.87 3.43 1.97
C ALA A 29 18.18 3.12 0.63
N ARG A 30 18.37 1.89 0.11
CA ARG A 30 17.75 1.46 -1.16
C ARG A 30 16.24 1.28 -1.05
N GLU A 31 15.74 0.68 0.02
CA GLU A 31 14.30 0.51 0.22
C GLU A 31 13.62 1.86 0.51
N GLN A 32 14.25 2.73 1.31
CA GLN A 32 13.71 4.06 1.58
C GLN A 32 13.61 4.89 0.29
N ALA A 33 14.65 4.90 -0.55
CA ALA A 33 14.61 5.62 -1.83
C ALA A 33 13.49 5.13 -2.76
N LYS A 34 13.17 3.83 -2.76
CA LYS A 34 12.02 3.30 -3.53
C LYS A 34 10.69 3.76 -2.95
N MET A 35 10.57 3.79 -1.62
CA MET A 35 9.35 4.24 -0.94
C MET A 35 9.11 5.73 -1.18
N ASP A 36 10.16 6.56 -1.04
CA ASP A 36 10.08 8.01 -1.30
C ASP A 36 9.69 8.30 -2.74
N MET A 37 10.27 7.55 -3.70
CA MET A 37 9.89 7.66 -5.10
C MET A 37 8.43 7.27 -5.33
N ALA A 38 7.97 6.17 -4.75
CA ALA A 38 6.58 5.75 -4.85
C ALA A 38 5.63 6.81 -4.28
N ASP A 39 5.95 7.39 -3.12
CA ASP A 39 5.16 8.44 -2.49
C ASP A 39 5.07 9.71 -3.33
N SER A 40 6.20 10.14 -3.88
CA SER A 40 6.25 11.29 -4.77
C SER A 40 5.36 11.08 -6.01
N LEU A 41 5.51 9.93 -6.67
CA LEU A 41 4.73 9.60 -7.86
C LEU A 41 3.25 9.42 -7.57
N MET A 42 2.91 8.76 -6.46
CA MET A 42 1.53 8.49 -6.10
C MET A 42 0.80 9.76 -5.63
N THR A 43 1.49 10.68 -4.95
CA THR A 43 0.96 12.01 -4.62
C THR A 43 0.48 12.74 -5.89
N ILE A 44 1.29 12.68 -6.96
CA ILE A 44 0.91 13.27 -8.26
C ILE A 44 -0.23 12.48 -8.91
N ALA A 45 -0.17 11.15 -8.87
CA ALA A 45 -1.12 10.29 -9.55
C ALA A 45 -2.55 10.41 -8.98
N VAL A 46 -2.71 10.43 -7.66
CA VAL A 46 -4.04 10.52 -7.01
C VAL A 46 -4.70 11.89 -7.22
N GLN A 47 -3.91 12.95 -7.42
CA GLN A 47 -4.43 14.27 -7.79
C GLN A 47 -4.87 14.31 -9.26
N LYS A 48 -4.13 13.64 -10.14
CA LYS A 48 -4.39 13.65 -11.58
C LYS A 48 -5.53 12.74 -12.00
N TYR A 49 -5.72 11.62 -11.30
CA TYR A 49 -6.66 10.57 -11.70
C TYR A 49 -7.65 10.26 -10.56
N PRO A 50 -8.95 10.59 -10.70
CA PRO A 50 -9.92 10.54 -9.59
C PRO A 50 -10.24 9.11 -9.11
N ASN A 51 -10.01 8.11 -9.96
CA ASN A 51 -10.20 6.70 -9.66
C ASN A 51 -8.87 5.98 -9.33
N VAL A 52 -7.80 6.71 -9.04
CA VAL A 52 -6.53 6.16 -8.54
C VAL A 52 -6.43 6.41 -7.05
N TYR A 53 -6.08 5.36 -6.30
CA TYR A 53 -5.99 5.38 -4.85
C TYR A 53 -4.63 4.88 -4.39
N TRP A 54 -4.13 5.48 -3.31
CA TRP A 54 -2.86 5.11 -2.68
C TRP A 54 -3.12 4.70 -1.23
N ILE A 55 -2.76 3.47 -0.88
CA ILE A 55 -2.84 2.99 0.49
C ILE A 55 -1.43 3.00 1.08
N GLU A 56 -1.24 3.91 2.03
CA GLU A 56 -0.05 3.97 2.87
C GLU A 56 -0.25 3.05 4.07
N THR A 57 0.18 1.80 3.94
CA THR A 57 0.24 0.88 5.08
C THR A 57 1.64 0.33 5.23
N THR A 58 2.12 0.34 6.45
CA THR A 58 3.36 -0.30 6.88
C THR A 58 3.01 -1.37 7.93
N ASN A 59 3.79 -2.44 7.97
CA ASN A 59 3.53 -3.63 8.79
C ASN A 59 3.86 -3.43 10.27
N THR A 60 3.75 -2.20 10.76
CA THR A 60 4.23 -1.76 12.07
C THR A 60 3.17 -1.88 13.17
N VAL A 61 2.15 -2.73 12.98
CA VAL A 61 0.95 -2.73 13.83
C VAL A 61 1.23 -3.24 15.25
N ASP A 62 2.29 -4.01 15.46
CA ASP A 62 2.65 -4.58 16.75
C ASP A 62 4.02 -4.10 17.30
N GLY A 63 4.85 -3.47 16.46
CA GLY A 63 6.17 -2.94 16.84
C GLY A 63 7.21 -4.01 17.22
N THR A 64 6.94 -5.29 16.99
CA THR A 64 7.79 -6.39 17.49
C THR A 64 8.95 -6.72 16.56
N HIS A 65 8.87 -6.32 15.28
CA HIS A 65 9.83 -6.72 14.23
C HIS A 65 9.90 -8.25 13.97
N GLU A 66 8.95 -9.04 14.51
CA GLU A 66 8.94 -10.52 14.43
C GLU A 66 7.89 -11.07 13.45
N TRP A 67 7.76 -10.45 12.27
CA TRP A 67 6.67 -10.79 11.35
C TRP A 67 7.15 -11.26 9.97
N THR A 68 8.46 -11.38 9.74
CA THR A 68 9.04 -11.93 8.50
C THR A 68 9.74 -13.27 8.75
N ALA A 69 9.79 -14.12 7.72
CA ALA A 69 10.54 -15.37 7.75
C ALA A 69 12.04 -15.18 7.44
N ASP A 70 12.38 -14.15 6.66
CA ASP A 70 13.73 -13.93 6.10
C ASP A 70 14.14 -12.45 6.02
N GLY A 71 13.40 -11.56 6.68
CA GLY A 71 13.60 -10.12 6.58
C GLY A 71 12.88 -9.45 5.40
N SER A 72 12.19 -10.20 4.54
CA SER A 72 11.47 -9.67 3.36
C SER A 72 10.06 -10.22 3.20
N HIS A 73 9.89 -11.52 3.37
CA HIS A 73 8.62 -12.21 3.18
C HIS A 73 7.90 -12.34 4.52
N PRO A 74 6.64 -11.91 4.63
CA PRO A 74 5.85 -12.14 5.84
C PRO A 74 5.79 -13.63 6.20
N ALA A 75 5.91 -13.94 7.48
CA ALA A 75 5.54 -15.24 8.03
C ALA A 75 4.00 -15.33 8.17
N GLY A 76 3.47 -16.47 8.64
CA GLY A 76 2.02 -16.65 8.82
C GLY A 76 1.36 -15.52 9.64
N TYR A 77 1.99 -15.12 10.75
CA TYR A 77 1.53 -13.99 11.56
C TYR A 77 1.70 -12.63 10.84
N GLY A 78 2.78 -12.44 10.08
CA GLY A 78 2.98 -11.21 9.29
C GLY A 78 1.92 -11.01 8.20
N TYR A 79 1.44 -12.08 7.56
CA TYR A 79 0.31 -11.98 6.64
C TYR A 79 -0.99 -11.57 7.35
N HIS A 80 -1.21 -12.03 8.59
CA HIS A 80 -2.34 -11.59 9.40
C HIS A 80 -2.27 -10.08 9.70
N LEU A 81 -1.10 -9.58 10.12
CA LEU A 81 -0.89 -8.15 10.37
C LEU A 81 -1.09 -7.30 9.11
N MET A 82 -0.54 -7.73 7.97
CA MET A 82 -0.72 -7.05 6.69
C MET A 82 -2.21 -7.02 6.27
N ALA A 83 -2.93 -8.13 6.38
CA ALA A 83 -4.35 -8.16 6.05
C ALA A 83 -5.16 -7.23 6.98
N LYS A 84 -4.83 -7.20 8.28
CA LYS A 84 -5.46 -6.33 9.27
C LYS A 84 -5.22 -4.85 8.95
N SER A 85 -4.01 -4.47 8.56
CA SER A 85 -3.69 -3.07 8.23
C SER A 85 -4.40 -2.59 6.97
N LEU A 86 -4.60 -3.48 5.99
CA LEU A 86 -5.24 -3.12 4.72
C LEU A 86 -6.77 -3.03 4.78
N ARG A 87 -7.40 -3.62 5.80
CA ARG A 87 -8.85 -3.78 5.85
C ARG A 87 -9.60 -2.45 5.79
N GLU A 88 -9.37 -1.58 6.75
CA GLU A 88 -10.05 -0.29 6.86
C GLU A 88 -9.87 0.60 5.62
N PRO A 89 -8.64 0.83 5.10
CA PRO A 89 -8.49 1.67 3.91
C PRO A 89 -9.11 1.05 2.65
N LEU A 90 -9.08 -0.29 2.50
CA LEU A 90 -9.76 -0.96 1.40
C LEU A 90 -11.29 -0.82 1.50
N GLU A 91 -11.86 -1.05 2.68
CA GLU A 91 -13.30 -0.89 2.92
C GLU A 91 -13.76 0.55 2.61
N ALA A 92 -12.99 1.56 3.04
CA ALA A 92 -13.28 2.96 2.75
C ALA A 92 -13.27 3.29 1.25
N ILE A 93 -12.26 2.81 0.51
CA ILE A 93 -12.16 3.03 -0.94
C ILE A 93 -13.30 2.32 -1.67
N ILE A 94 -13.57 1.05 -1.34
CA ILE A 94 -14.61 0.26 -1.98
C ILE A 94 -15.98 0.89 -1.74
N SER A 95 -16.29 1.32 -0.51
CA SER A 95 -17.55 1.99 -0.20
C SER A 95 -17.75 3.24 -1.07
N ARG A 96 -16.73 4.10 -1.16
CA ARG A 96 -16.79 5.29 -2.02
C ARG A 96 -17.05 4.94 -3.48
N CYS A 97 -16.38 3.92 -4.02
CA CYS A 97 -16.58 3.48 -5.39
C CYS A 97 -18.00 2.94 -5.65
N LEU A 98 -18.56 2.19 -4.69
CA LEU A 98 -19.93 1.69 -4.77
C LEU A 98 -20.96 2.82 -4.73
N ASP A 99 -20.74 3.85 -3.91
CA ASP A 99 -21.64 4.99 -3.81
C ASP A 99 -21.59 5.84 -5.08
N SER A 100 -20.42 6.11 -5.65
CA SER A 100 -20.31 6.79 -6.96
C SER A 100 -21.07 6.04 -8.05
N ALA A 101 -20.90 4.72 -8.14
CA ALA A 101 -21.59 3.90 -9.14
C ALA A 101 -23.13 3.90 -9.01
N ARG A 102 -23.68 4.19 -7.83
CA ARG A 102 -25.13 4.30 -7.61
C ARG A 102 -25.71 5.64 -8.05
N HIS A 103 -24.91 6.70 -8.11
CA HIS A 103 -25.35 8.05 -8.50
C HIS A 103 -25.23 8.30 -10.01
N ASP A 104 -24.50 7.43 -10.72
CA ASP A 104 -24.32 7.49 -12.17
C ASP A 104 -25.37 6.67 -12.96
N ASN A 105 -26.33 6.02 -12.28
CA ASN A 105 -27.45 5.24 -12.83
C ASN A 105 -28.80 5.94 -12.58
#